data_AF-A0A2K9C9N0-F1
#
_entry.id   AF-A0A2K9C9N0-F1
#
_cell.length_a   1.000
_cell.length_b   1.000
_cell.length_c   1.000
_cell.angle_alpha   90.00
_cell.angle_beta   90.00
_cell.angle_gamma   90.00
#
_symmetry.space_group_name_H-M   'P 1'
#
loop_
_entity.id
_entity.type
_entity.pdbx_description
1 polymer ?
#
loop_
_entity_poly.entity_id
_entity_poly.type
_entity_poly.pdbx_seq_one_letter_code
_entity_poly.pdbx_strand_id
1 'polypeptide(L)' 'MICIKDDCNKPASATMAEDVLDVTATDNKWVTEEPTFKKANIAYCKEHFQEMMDVLANSRAIKE' A
#
# COMPACT_ATOMS: atom_id res chain seq x y z
N MET A 1 7.20 -6.57 14.30
CA MET A 1 6.36 -5.80 13.36
C MET A 1 5.07 -6.59 13.12
N ILE A 2 3.92 -5.93 13.20
CA ILE A 2 2.60 -6.54 13.03
C ILE A 2 2.13 -6.21 11.60
N CYS A 3 1.24 -7.03 11.05
CA CYS A 3 0.61 -6.77 9.75
C CYS A 3 -0.07 -5.39 9.72
N ILE A 4 -0.08 -4.72 8.56
CA ILE A 4 -0.74 -3.41 8.34
C ILE A 4 -2.26 -3.42 8.56
N LYS A 5 -2.91 -4.59 8.39
CA LYS A 5 -4.35 -4.75 8.59
C LYS A 5 -4.66 -4.66 10.09
N ASP A 6 -5.45 -3.67 10.49
CA ASP A 6 -5.86 -3.46 11.89
C ASP A 6 -6.57 -4.69 12.49
N ASP A 7 -7.33 -5.44 11.69
CA ASP A 7 -7.99 -6.69 12.11
C ASP A 7 -7.04 -7.91 12.12
N CYS A 8 -5.73 -7.72 11.96
CA CYS A 8 -4.75 -8.79 11.83
C CYS A 8 -3.58 -8.67 12.81
N ASN A 9 -3.62 -9.46 13.87
CA ASN A 9 -2.56 -9.53 14.88
C ASN A 9 -1.44 -10.53 14.54
N LYS A 10 -1.35 -11.00 13.28
CA LYS A 10 -0.28 -11.92 12.87
C LYS A 10 1.04 -11.17 12.70
N PRO A 11 2.19 -11.78 13.04
CA PRO A 11 3.49 -11.17 12.81
C PRO A 11 3.71 -10.94 11.31
N ALA A 12 4.33 -9.82 10.97
CA ALA A 12 4.71 -9.52 9.59
C ALA A 12 5.78 -10.51 9.10
N SER A 13 5.60 -11.01 7.89
CA SER A 13 6.54 -11.93 7.22
C SER A 13 7.20 -11.30 6.00
N ALA A 14 6.64 -10.22 5.46
CA ALA A 14 7.15 -9.52 4.29
C ALA A 14 6.91 -8.02 4.41
N THR A 15 7.73 -7.23 3.72
CA THR A 15 7.60 -5.77 3.63
C THR A 15 7.69 -5.37 2.16
N MET A 16 6.83 -4.44 1.72
CA MET A 16 6.88 -3.86 0.38
C MET A 16 6.77 -2.35 0.42
N ALA A 17 7.36 -1.68 -0.58
CA ALA A 17 7.24 -0.25 -0.74
C ALA A 17 6.00 0.06 -1.59
N GLU A 18 5.05 0.81 -1.02
CA GLU A 18 3.85 1.28 -1.71
C GLU A 18 3.80 2.80 -1.77
N ASP A 19 3.20 3.33 -2.83
CA ASP A 19 2.89 4.75 -2.96
C ASP A 19 1.63 5.07 -2.15
N VAL A 20 1.79 5.81 -1.05
CA VAL A 20 0.73 6.23 -0.14
C VAL A 20 0.48 7.72 -0.28
N LEU A 21 -0.78 8.13 -0.24
CA LEU A 21 -1.17 9.54 -0.31
C LEU A 21 -0.55 10.33 0.87
N ASP A 22 0.21 11.37 0.57
CA ASP A 22 0.86 12.17 1.60
C ASP A 22 -0.03 13.33 2.09
N VAL A 23 -0.99 13.05 2.96
CA VAL A 23 -1.95 14.07 3.47
C VAL A 23 -1.30 15.25 4.20
N THR A 24 0.00 15.15 4.52
CA THR A 24 0.77 16.22 5.18
C THR A 24 1.64 17.03 4.23
N ALA A 25 1.75 16.63 2.95
CA ALA A 25 2.51 17.43 1.99
C ALA A 25 1.85 18.80 1.86
N THR A 26 2.66 19.85 1.96
CA THR A 26 2.20 21.26 1.85
C THR A 26 1.53 21.55 0.52
N ASP A 27 1.86 20.78 -0.51
CA ASP A 27 1.24 20.78 -1.83
C ASP A 27 -0.04 19.93 -1.89
N ASN A 28 -0.23 18.95 -0.99
CA ASN A 28 -1.47 18.15 -0.84
C ASN A 28 -2.56 18.86 -0.04
N LYS A 29 -2.63 20.18 -0.11
CA LYS A 29 -3.94 20.82 0.08
C LYS A 29 -4.82 20.18 -1.00
N TRP A 30 -6.06 19.80 -0.68
CA TRP A 30 -7.10 19.28 -1.59
C TRP A 30 -7.44 20.24 -2.77
N VAL A 31 -6.43 20.83 -3.37
CA VAL A 31 -6.37 22.10 -4.09
C VAL A 31 -5.40 21.96 -5.29
N THR A 32 -4.43 21.03 -5.27
CA THR A 32 -3.67 20.66 -6.48
C THR A 32 -4.48 19.72 -7.37
N GLU A 33 -4.40 19.92 -8.69
CA GLU A 33 -5.06 19.05 -9.69
C GLU A 33 -4.54 17.61 -9.63
N GLU A 34 -3.31 17.41 -9.15
CA GLU A 34 -2.67 16.10 -9.01
C GLU A 34 -2.30 15.79 -7.55
N PRO A 35 -2.64 14.60 -7.02
CA PRO A 35 -2.29 14.17 -5.67
C PRO A 35 -0.81 13.80 -5.56
N THR A 36 -0.18 14.19 -4.46
CA THR A 36 1.20 13.83 -4.12
C THR A 36 1.25 12.51 -3.35
N PHE A 37 2.04 11.56 -3.84
CA PHE A 37 2.27 10.27 -3.19
C PHE A 37 3.70 10.19 -2.64
N LYS A 38 3.85 9.45 -1.53
CA LYS A 38 5.16 9.11 -0.94
C LYS A 38 5.31 7.60 -0.84
N LYS A 39 6.54 7.11 -0.94
CA LYS A 39 6.83 5.69 -0.73
C LYS A 39 6.85 5.36 0.76
N ALA A 40 5.96 4.46 1.18
CA ALA A 40 5.93 3.91 2.53
C ALA A 40 6.28 2.41 2.50
N ASN A 41 7.08 1.96 3.46
CA ASN A 41 7.34 0.53 3.64
C ASN A 41 6.22 -0.06 4.49
N ILE A 42 5.42 -0.93 3.89
CA ILE A 42 4.26 -1.54 4.53
C ILE A 42 4.54 -3.02 4.78
N ALA A 43 4.31 -3.43 6.03
CA ALA A 43 4.57 -4.78 6.50
C ALA A 43 3.30 -5.65 6.48
N TYR A 44 3.37 -6.81 5.87
CA TYR A 44 2.26 -7.75 5.70
C TYR A 44 2.57 -9.09 6.36
N CYS A 45 1.54 -9.77 6.86
CA CYS A 45 1.60 -11.19 7.12
C CYS A 45 1.51 -11.98 5.79
N LYS A 46 1.85 -13.27 5.82
CA LYS A 46 1.95 -14.11 4.62
C LYS A 46 0.66 -14.11 3.79
N GLU A 47 -0.49 -14.22 4.45
CA GLU A 47 -1.80 -14.26 3.78
C GLU A 47 -2.11 -12.93 3.09
N HIS A 48 -2.03 -11.81 3.81
CA HIS A 48 -2.33 -10.49 3.22
C HIS A 48 -1.30 -10.06 2.18
N PHE A 49 -0.07 -10.54 2.27
CA PHE A 49 0.92 -10.33 1.21
C PHE A 49 0.51 -11.05 -0.07
N GLN A 50 0.04 -12.30 0.02
CA GLN A 50 -0.41 -13.06 -1.16
C GLN A 50 -1.64 -12.40 -1.79
N GLU A 51 -2.63 -11.99 -1.00
CA GLU A 51 -3.80 -11.27 -1.51
C GLU A 51 -3.40 -10.02 -2.31
N MET A 52 -2.43 -9.25 -1.80
CA MET A 52 -1.95 -8.07 -2.49
C MET A 52 -1.26 -8.42 -3.81
N MET A 53 -0.43 -9.47 -3.82
CA MET A 53 0.22 -9.94 -5.04
C MET A 53 -0.80 -10.41 -6.08
N ASP A 54 -1.89 -11.05 -5.65
CA ASP A 54 -2.97 -11.49 -6.53
C ASP A 54 -3.73 -10.30 -7.13
N VAL A 55 -4.00 -9.25 -6.33
CA VAL A 55 -4.57 -7.98 -6.84
C VAL A 55 -3.65 -7.32 -7.87
N LEU A 56 -2.34 -7.28 -7.59
CA LEU A 56 -1.36 -6.70 -8.52
C LEU A 56 -1.24 -7.52 -9.81
N ALA A 57 -1.29 -8.85 -9.74
CA ALA A 57 -1.28 -9.72 -10.91
C ALA A 57 -2.54 -9.52 -11.76
N ASN A 58 -3.72 -9.48 -11.14
CA ASN A 58 -5.00 -9.30 -11.84
C ASN A 58 -5.14 -7.89 -12.44
N SER A 59 -4.63 -6.85 -11.79
CA SER A 59 -4.65 -5.48 -12.34
C SER A 59 -3.74 -5.30 -13.57
N ARG A 60 -2.70 -6.14 -13.73
CA ARG A 60 -1.88 -6.18 -14.94
C ARG A 60 -2.59 -6.84 -16.10
N ALA A 61 -3.34 -7.92 -15.85
CA ALA A 61 -4.09 -8.63 -16.89
C ALA A 61 -5.23 -7.81 -17.52
N ILE A 62 -5.73 -6.78 -16.85
CA ILE A 62 -6.80 -5.88 -17.37
C ILE A 62 -6.23 -4.81 -18.31
N LYS A 63 -4.90 -4.59 -18.31
CA LYS A 63 -4.24 -3.56 -19.12
C LYS A 63 -3.64 -4.09 -20.44
N GLU A 64 -3.84 -5.36 -20.76
CA GLU A 64 -3.43 -5.98 -22.05
C GLU A 64 -4.59 -6.07 -23.05
#